data_AF-A0A815L343-F1
#
_entry.id   AF-A0A815L343-F1
#
_cell.length_a   1.000
_cell.length_b   1.000
_cell.length_c   1.000
_cell.angle_alpha   90.00
_cell.angle_beta   90.00
_cell.angle_gamma   90.00
#
_symmetry.space_group_name_H-M   'P 1'
#
loop_
_entity.id
_entity.type
_entity.pdbx_description
1 polymer ?
#
loop_
_entity_poly.entity_id
_entity_poly.type
_entity_poly.pdbx_seq_one_letter_code
_entity_poly.pdbx_strand_id
1 'polypeptide(L)'
;MPGKYHFVAGHKEKSDGCLFTLLKETEEEAGIKLDVNDIKLVHTMYHKSNNERIGLFFKATNYFGEVKNMEPDKHATIEWFDIDNLPKNTAPWAVLVMEYIAKGLNFSEYTEEYIEN
;
A
#
# COMPACT_ATOMS: atom_id res chain seq x y z
N MET A 1 -2.90 11.94 1.55
CA MET A 1 -2.16 13.03 0.86
C MET A 1 -2.50 12.99 -0.63
N PRO A 2 -3.23 13.99 -1.18
CA PRO A 2 -3.57 14.02 -2.60
C PRO A 2 -2.34 14.07 -3.52
N GLY A 3 -2.41 13.44 -4.69
CA GLY A 3 -1.37 13.54 -5.74
C GLY A 3 -0.04 12.83 -5.42
N LYS A 4 -0.03 11.92 -4.43
CA LYS A 4 1.15 11.16 -4.03
C LYS A 4 1.01 9.69 -4.40
N TYR A 5 2.09 9.08 -4.90
CA TYR A 5 2.17 7.63 -5.08
C TYR A 5 2.20 6.92 -3.73
N HIS A 6 1.50 5.79 -3.64
CA HIS A 6 1.60 4.82 -2.56
C HIS A 6 1.21 3.43 -3.07
N PHE A 7 1.22 2.43 -2.19
CA PHE A 7 0.81 1.06 -2.50
C PHE A 7 -0.67 0.97 -2.90
N VAL A 8 -1.04 -0.05 -3.68
CA VAL A 8 -2.43 -0.51 -3.80
C VAL A 8 -2.95 -0.84 -2.40
N ALA A 9 -4.03 -0.19 -1.98
CA ALA A 9 -4.46 -0.25 -0.59
C ALA A 9 -5.89 0.23 -0.38
N GLY A 10 -6.66 -0.57 0.36
CA GLY A 10 -8.01 -0.20 0.79
C GLY A 10 -8.23 -0.26 2.29
N HIS A 11 -9.40 0.19 2.69
CA HIS A 11 -9.88 0.05 4.06
C HIS A 11 -10.80 -1.16 4.15
N LYS A 12 -10.69 -1.90 5.26
CA LYS A 12 -11.59 -3.00 5.56
C LYS A 12 -13.05 -2.52 5.57
N GLU A 13 -13.91 -3.16 4.80
CA GLU A 13 -15.36 -3.13 5.02
C GLU A 13 -15.73 -3.98 6.26
N LYS A 14 -16.76 -3.59 7.01
CA LYS A 14 -17.02 -4.11 8.38
C LYS A 14 -17.06 -5.65 8.51
N SER A 15 -17.41 -6.38 7.45
CA SER A 15 -17.49 -7.84 7.43
C SER A 15 -16.21 -8.56 7.00
N ASP A 16 -15.27 -7.88 6.35
CA ASP A 16 -14.27 -8.58 5.54
C ASP A 16 -12.94 -8.73 6.30
N GLY A 17 -12.25 -9.86 6.09
CA GLY A 17 -10.90 -10.07 6.64
C GLY A 17 -9.87 -9.20 5.92
N CYS A 18 -8.71 -8.95 6.54
CA CYS A 18 -7.62 -8.18 5.91
C CYS A 18 -7.14 -8.81 4.60
N LEU A 19 -7.06 -10.14 4.54
CA LEU A 19 -6.71 -10.86 3.32
C LEU A 19 -7.76 -10.69 2.23
N PHE A 20 -9.06 -10.79 2.58
CA PHE A 20 -10.12 -10.56 1.61
C PHE A 20 -10.07 -9.14 1.04
N THR A 21 -9.86 -8.15 1.92
CA THR A 21 -9.70 -6.74 1.51
C THR A 21 -8.51 -6.60 0.55
N LEU A 22 -7.34 -7.16 0.88
CA LEU A 22 -6.17 -7.12 0.01
C LEU A 22 -6.47 -7.69 -1.38
N LEU A 23 -7.09 -8.88 -1.46
CA LEU A 23 -7.40 -9.53 -2.73
C LEU A 23 -8.38 -8.69 -3.58
N LYS A 24 -9.43 -8.17 -2.94
CA LYS A 24 -10.43 -7.31 -3.58
C LYS A 24 -9.80 -6.04 -4.14
N GLU A 25 -9.05 -5.31 -3.32
CA GLU A 25 -8.44 -4.02 -3.71
C GLU A 25 -7.40 -4.21 -4.82
N THR A 26 -6.65 -5.31 -4.83
CA THR A 26 -5.72 -5.58 -5.94
C THR A 26 -6.43 -5.83 -7.27
N GLU A 27 -7.63 -6.42 -7.24
CA GLU A 27 -8.42 -6.60 -8.45
C GLU A 27 -9.11 -5.30 -8.86
N GLU A 28 -9.68 -4.56 -7.90
CA GLU A 28 -10.44 -3.33 -8.12
C GLU A 28 -9.59 -2.14 -8.54
N GLU A 29 -8.40 -1.94 -7.96
CA GLU A 29 -7.53 -0.80 -8.28
C GLU A 29 -6.56 -1.11 -9.42
N ALA A 30 -6.01 -2.33 -9.43
CA ALA A 30 -4.84 -2.68 -10.24
C ALA A 30 -5.09 -3.74 -11.32
N GLY A 31 -6.27 -4.36 -11.35
CA GLY A 31 -6.63 -5.38 -12.34
C GLY A 31 -5.87 -6.71 -12.19
N ILE A 32 -5.22 -6.93 -11.04
CA ILE A 32 -4.43 -8.14 -10.79
C ILE A 32 -5.07 -8.99 -9.69
N LYS A 33 -4.84 -10.30 -9.76
CA LYS A 33 -5.29 -11.26 -8.74
C LYS A 33 -4.09 -11.84 -8.02
N LEU A 34 -4.20 -11.99 -6.71
CA LEU A 34 -3.20 -12.63 -5.86
C LEU A 34 -3.68 -14.00 -5.39
N ASP A 35 -2.75 -14.94 -5.20
CA ASP A 35 -2.99 -16.17 -4.47
C ASP A 35 -2.61 -15.97 -3.00
N VAL A 36 -3.44 -16.45 -2.07
CA VAL A 36 -3.17 -16.38 -0.63
C VAL A 36 -1.89 -17.10 -0.22
N ASN A 37 -1.43 -18.08 -1.01
CA ASN A 37 -0.19 -18.82 -0.79
C ASN A 37 1.05 -18.04 -1.25
N ASP A 38 0.88 -17.04 -2.13
CA ASP A 38 1.95 -16.22 -2.70
C ASP A 38 2.09 -14.86 -2.00
N ILE A 39 1.34 -14.64 -0.91
CA ILE A 39 1.40 -13.40 -0.12
C ILE A 39 1.90 -13.65 1.30
N LYS A 40 2.68 -12.70 1.82
CA LYS A 40 3.16 -12.72 3.20
C LYS A 40 3.10 -11.34 3.82
N LEU A 41 2.59 -11.26 5.05
CA LEU A 41 2.72 -10.05 5.86
C LEU A 41 4.21 -9.80 6.14
N VAL A 42 4.72 -8.67 5.66
CA VAL A 42 6.14 -8.30 5.81
C VAL A 42 6.34 -7.08 6.71
N HIS A 43 5.31 -6.26 6.89
CA HIS A 43 5.42 -5.06 7.72
C HIS A 43 4.07 -4.64 8.28
N THR A 44 4.09 -4.09 9.50
CA THR A 44 2.95 -3.48 10.19
C THR A 44 3.33 -2.06 10.56
N MET A 45 2.51 -1.07 10.21
CA MET A 45 2.73 0.32 10.59
C MET A 45 1.59 0.80 11.47
N TYR A 46 1.91 1.39 12.62
CA TYR A 46 0.94 2.21 13.35
C TYR A 46 1.02 3.65 12.85
N HIS A 47 -0.04 4.09 12.18
CA HIS A 47 -0.14 5.44 11.62
C HIS A 47 -0.87 6.34 12.62
N LYS A 48 -0.10 7.17 13.31
CA LYS A 48 -0.56 8.22 14.22
C LYS A 48 -1.01 9.43 13.41
N SER A 49 -2.32 9.55 13.22
CA SER A 49 -2.97 10.67 12.54
C SER A 49 -4.31 10.96 13.22
N ASN A 50 -5.05 11.98 12.77
CA ASN A 50 -6.42 12.23 13.27
C ASN A 50 -7.34 11.02 13.10
N ASN A 51 -7.05 10.13 12.14
CA ASN A 51 -7.73 8.86 11.96
C ASN A 51 -6.71 7.73 12.12
N GLU A 52 -6.36 7.45 13.37
CA GLU A 52 -5.38 6.42 13.71
C GLU A 52 -5.74 5.08 13.06
N ARG A 53 -4.73 4.45 12.45
CA ARG A 53 -4.92 3.17 11.76
C ARG A 53 -3.68 2.30 11.86
N ILE A 54 -3.89 1.00 11.75
CA ILE A 54 -2.82 0.02 11.54
C ILE A 54 -2.82 -0.35 10.06
N GLY A 55 -1.70 -0.10 9.39
CA GLY A 55 -1.43 -0.58 8.02
C GLY A 55 -0.80 -1.96 8.07
N LEU A 56 -1.35 -2.90 7.30
CA LEU A 56 -0.79 -4.24 7.11
C LEU A 56 -0.25 -4.35 5.69
N PHE A 57 1.05 -4.58 5.54
CA PHE A 57 1.73 -4.59 4.26
C PHE A 57 2.15 -6.00 3.87
N PHE A 58 1.65 -6.44 2.73
CA PHE A 58 1.89 -7.78 2.21
C PHE A 58 2.84 -7.71 1.02
N LYS A 59 3.82 -8.61 1.01
CA LYS A 59 4.63 -8.89 -0.17
C LYS A 59 3.98 -10.02 -0.94
N ALA A 60 3.65 -9.77 -2.20
CA ALA A 60 3.28 -10.79 -3.16
C ALA A 60 4.52 -11.24 -3.95
N THR A 61 4.73 -12.55 -4.10
CA THR A 61 5.80 -13.11 -4.95
C THR A 61 5.33 -13.43 -6.35
N ASN A 62 4.02 -13.51 -6.56
CA ASN A 62 3.39 -13.79 -7.84
C ASN A 62 2.00 -13.12 -7.91
N TYR A 63 1.54 -12.86 -9.13
CA TYR A 63 0.20 -12.34 -9.41
C TYR A 63 -0.25 -12.75 -10.81
N PHE A 64 -1.56 -12.68 -11.06
CA PHE A 64 -2.16 -12.97 -12.35
C PHE A 64 -2.83 -11.73 -12.93
N GLY A 65 -2.86 -11.63 -14.26
CA GLY A 65 -3.43 -10.49 -14.98
C GLY A 65 -2.38 -9.48 -15.43
N GLU A 66 -2.85 -8.36 -15.97
CA GLU A 66 -2.02 -7.24 -16.40
C GLU A 66 -2.28 -6.05 -15.51
N VAL A 67 -1.22 -5.40 -15.03
CA VAL A 67 -1.35 -4.20 -14.20
C VAL A 67 -1.98 -3.08 -15.03
N LYS A 68 -3.15 -2.63 -14.60
CA LYS A 68 -3.92 -1.58 -15.25
C LYS A 68 -4.63 -0.73 -14.20
N ASN A 69 -4.73 0.58 -14.46
CA ASN A 69 -5.55 1.46 -13.64
C ASN A 69 -7.03 1.16 -13.90
N MET A 70 -7.67 0.51 -12.93
CA MET A 70 -9.07 0.10 -13.01
C MET A 70 -10.03 1.17 -12.47
N GLU A 71 -9.53 2.19 -11.77
CA GLU A 71 -10.31 3.29 -11.21
C GLU A 71 -9.78 4.67 -11.63
N PRO A 72 -9.84 5.02 -12.94
CA PRO A 72 -9.24 6.25 -13.47
C PRO A 72 -9.85 7.54 -12.90
N ASP A 73 -11.05 7.48 -12.34
CA ASP A 73 -11.70 8.62 -11.69
C ASP A 73 -11.15 8.89 -10.28
N LYS A 74 -10.48 7.91 -9.67
CA LYS A 74 -9.89 8.00 -8.32
C LYS A 74 -8.36 8.09 -8.37
N HIS A 75 -7.74 7.39 -9.31
CA HIS A 75 -6.29 7.25 -9.42
C HIS A 75 -5.80 7.78 -10.76
N ALA A 76 -4.76 8.60 -10.76
CA ALA A 76 -4.20 9.13 -12.01
C ALA A 76 -3.49 8.04 -12.83
N THR A 77 -2.67 7.22 -12.17
CA THR A 77 -1.82 6.21 -12.80
C THR A 77 -1.55 5.05 -11.83
N ILE A 78 -1.29 3.87 -12.36
CA ILE A 78 -0.65 2.75 -11.63
C ILE A 78 0.55 2.28 -12.43
N GLU A 79 1.70 2.17 -11.77
CA GLU A 79 2.98 1.91 -12.45
C GLU A 79 3.92 1.08 -11.56
N TRP A 80 4.84 0.37 -12.21
CA TRP A 80 5.96 -0.26 -11.54
C TRP A 80 7.10 0.74 -11.40
N PHE A 81 7.63 0.86 -10.18
CA PHE A 81 8.80 1.68 -9.89
C PHE A 81 9.93 0.82 -9.34
N ASP A 82 11.16 1.21 -9.66
CA ASP A 82 12.35 0.68 -9.00
C ASP A 82 12.37 1.20 -7.56
N ILE A 83 12.62 0.30 -6.60
CA ILE A 83 12.68 0.63 -5.18
C ILE A 83 13.83 1.59 -4.87
N ASP A 84 14.90 1.54 -5.66
CA ASP A 84 16.06 2.43 -5.52
C ASP A 84 15.88 3.76 -6.26
N ASN A 85 14.78 3.93 -7.01
CA ASN A 85 14.49 5.14 -7.81
C ASN A 85 13.00 5.49 -7.81
N LEU A 86 12.44 5.66 -6.62
CA LEU A 86 11.03 6.05 -6.44
C LEU A 86 10.76 7.48 -6.92
N PRO A 87 9.55 7.78 -7.44
CA PRO A 87 9.15 9.14 -7.78
C PRO A 87 9.25 10.09 -6.58
N LYS A 88 9.67 11.34 -6.83
CA LYS A 88 9.74 12.39 -5.79
C LYS A 88 8.40 12.67 -5.10
N ASN A 89 7.29 12.40 -5.79
CA ASN A 89 5.93 12.52 -5.26
C ASN A 89 5.43 11.22 -4.61
N THR A 90 6.28 10.35 -4.11
CA THR A 90 5.86 9.23 -3.25
C THR A 90 5.48 9.72 -1.86
N ALA A 91 4.44 9.16 -1.26
CA ALA A 91 4.02 9.52 0.09
C ALA A 91 5.14 9.17 1.10
N PRO A 92 5.52 10.07 2.04
CA PRO A 92 6.66 9.82 2.93
C PRO A 92 6.49 8.57 3.80
N TRP A 93 5.28 8.27 4.26
CA TRP A 93 4.99 7.03 5.00
C TRP A 93 5.22 5.77 4.14
N ALA A 94 4.98 5.84 2.83
CA ALA A 94 5.19 4.70 1.94
C ALA A 94 6.70 4.46 1.73
N VAL A 95 7.49 5.53 1.62
CA VAL A 95 8.96 5.45 1.58
C VAL A 95 9.48 4.80 2.86
N LEU A 96 9.02 5.23 4.04
CA LEU A 96 9.43 4.66 5.33
C LEU A 96 9.16 3.15 5.38
N VAL A 97 7.95 2.72 4.98
CA VAL A 97 7.59 1.29 4.94
C VAL A 97 8.52 0.49 4.03
N MET A 98 8.81 0.99 2.82
CA MET A 98 9.73 0.32 1.89
C MET A 98 11.15 0.21 2.46
N GLU A 99 11.68 1.26 3.09
CA GLU A 99 12.98 1.22 3.74
C GLU A 99 13.05 0.19 4.87
N TYR A 100 11.99 0.10 5.68
CA TYR A 100 11.92 -0.85 6.78
C TYR A 100 11.84 -2.29 6.27
N ILE A 101 11.03 -2.54 5.24
CA ILE A 101 10.97 -3.84 4.57
C ILE A 101 12.36 -4.22 4.02
N ALA A 102 13.08 -3.29 3.38
CA ALA A 102 14.42 -3.54 2.85
C ALA A 102 15.44 -3.87 3.96
N LYS A 103 15.28 -3.29 5.16
CA LYS A 103 16.10 -3.57 6.35
C LYS A 103 15.65 -4.81 7.13
N GLY A 104 14.58 -5.50 6.70
CA GLY A 104 14.00 -6.64 7.41
C GLY A 104 13.27 -6.27 8.71
N LEU A 105 12.93 -4.99 8.89
CA LEU A 105 12.17 -4.49 10.04
C LEU A 105 10.67 -4.63 9.76
N ASN A 106 9.96 -5.31 10.66
CA ASN A 106 8.55 -5.66 10.48
C ASN A 106 7.56 -4.71 11.16
N PHE A 107 8.04 -3.67 11.84
CA PHE A 107 7.21 -2.71 12.55
C PHE A 107 7.73 -1.28 12.43
N SER A 108 6.83 -0.32 12.25
CA SER A 108 7.13 1.12 12.32
C SER A 108 5.98 1.90 12.95
N GLU A 109 6.30 3.06 13.48
CA GLU A 109 5.32 4.09 13.81
C GLU A 109 5.56 5.28 12.89
N TYR A 110 4.48 5.85 12.36
CA TYR A 110 4.54 7.03 11.52
C TYR A 110 3.57 8.08 12.06
N THR A 111 4.08 9.26 12.35
CA THR A 111 3.30 10.43 12.76
C THR A 111 3.26 11.41 11.60
N GLU A 112 2.07 11.78 11.14
CA GLU A 112 1.94 12.97 10.29
C GLU A 112 2.18 14.19 11.17
N GLU A 113 3.35 14.83 11.06
CA GLU A 113 3.51 16.19 11.56
C GLU A 113 2.51 17.07 10.80
N TYR A 114 1.70 17.85 11.54
CA TYR A 114 0.83 18.85 10.93
C TYR A 114 1.73 19.80 10.14
N ILE A 115 1.65 19.73 8.81
CA ILE A 115 2.08 20.85 7.98
C ILE A 115 0.97 21.90 8.15
N GLU A 116 1.13 22.78 9.14
CA GLU A 116 0.40 24.04 9.16
C GLU A 116 0.70 24.75 7.83
N ASN A 117 -0.34 24.92 7.00
CA ASN A 117 -0.29 25.86 5.88
C ASN A 117 -0.46 27.28 6.41
#